data_AF-A0A2L0EWY3-F1
#
_entry.id   AF-A0A2L0EWY3-F1
#
_cell.length_a   1.000
_cell.length_b   1.000
_cell.length_c   1.000
_cell.angle_alpha   90.00
_cell.angle_beta   90.00
_cell.angle_gamma   90.00
#
_symmetry.space_group_name_H-M   'P 1'
#
loop_
_entity.id
_entity.type
_entity.pdbx_description
1 polymer ?
#
loop_
_entity_poly.entity_id
_entity_poly.type
_entity_poly.pdbx_seq_one_letter_code
_entity_poly.pdbx_strand_id
1 'polypeptide(L)'
;MIVEIDLRKAELAEIGSDVLYVLRLLKAGQDEARARRGLPARRALRWVWTPLHAAWLAATYPTVASDLVDGGWVPPPYLPGADLRGANLSGADLRRSELRGADLRGAALRGAALARANLTRADLRGADLSWADLRGAVLADADLRGADLTGAKLERTNLRWTRFDEKTDLSDADLSGADLCASEGLVACRASEGSCFDGAVMDDVAAVPAGWRAAQAHWDFQRILERDAAPGAGKDGAS
;
A
#
# COMPACT_ATOMS: atom_id res chain seq x y z
N MET A 1 -15.27 -15.50 -2.87
CA MET A 1 -16.41 -14.84 -3.56
C MET A 1 -16.70 -15.61 -4.85
N ILE A 2 -17.94 -15.79 -5.29
CA ILE A 2 -18.16 -16.36 -6.64
C ILE A 2 -18.07 -15.22 -7.64
N VAL A 3 -17.14 -15.33 -8.58
CA VAL A 3 -16.99 -14.40 -9.71
C VAL A 3 -17.55 -15.10 -10.95
N GLU A 4 -18.35 -14.36 -11.72
CA GLU A 4 -18.95 -14.85 -12.95
C GLU A 4 -18.71 -13.83 -14.08
N ILE A 5 -17.97 -14.25 -15.09
CA ILE A 5 -17.58 -13.45 -16.24
C ILE A 5 -18.18 -14.09 -17.50
N ASP A 6 -19.03 -13.34 -18.21
CA ASP A 6 -19.50 -13.73 -19.54
C ASP A 6 -18.46 -13.30 -20.58
N LEU A 7 -17.75 -14.26 -21.17
CA LEU A 7 -16.69 -14.00 -22.15
C LEU A 7 -17.17 -13.24 -23.38
N ARG A 8 -18.45 -13.39 -23.79
CA ARG A 8 -18.97 -12.62 -24.93
C ARG A 8 -19.17 -11.15 -24.56
N LYS A 9 -19.61 -10.88 -23.33
CA LYS A 9 -19.70 -9.50 -22.84
C LYS A 9 -18.31 -8.90 -22.67
N ALA A 10 -17.34 -9.70 -22.23
CA ALA A 10 -15.94 -9.29 -22.12
C ALA A 10 -15.35 -8.93 -23.51
N GLU A 11 -15.62 -9.74 -24.53
CA GLU A 11 -15.20 -9.45 -25.92
C GLU A 11 -15.88 -8.20 -26.50
N LEU A 12 -17.14 -7.95 -26.16
CA LEU A 12 -17.90 -6.76 -26.60
C LEU A 12 -17.49 -5.47 -25.86
N ALA A 13 -16.84 -5.58 -24.71
CA ALA A 13 -16.41 -4.45 -23.90
C ALA A 13 -15.01 -3.91 -24.28
N GLU A 14 -14.48 -4.30 -25.44
CA GLU A 14 -13.15 -3.90 -25.95
C GLU A 14 -12.00 -4.12 -24.96
N ILE A 15 -12.10 -5.16 -24.13
CA ILE A 15 -11.05 -5.50 -23.19
C ILE A 15 -9.80 -5.97 -23.96
N GLY A 16 -8.62 -5.52 -23.53
CA GLY A 16 -7.34 -5.84 -24.17
C GLY A 16 -7.14 -7.33 -24.44
N SER A 17 -6.41 -7.63 -25.53
CA SER A 17 -6.16 -9.00 -26.02
C SER A 17 -5.56 -9.92 -24.95
N ASP A 18 -4.71 -9.37 -24.09
CA ASP A 18 -4.01 -10.13 -23.04
C ASP A 18 -4.96 -10.55 -21.92
N VAL A 19 -5.90 -9.68 -21.56
CA VAL A 19 -6.94 -9.99 -20.59
C VAL A 19 -7.87 -11.07 -21.14
N LEU A 20 -8.29 -10.95 -22.40
CA LEU A 20 -9.09 -11.99 -23.07
C LEU A 20 -8.34 -13.31 -23.14
N TYR A 21 -7.02 -13.28 -23.38
CA TYR A 21 -6.18 -14.49 -23.36
C TYR A 21 -6.20 -15.16 -21.99
N VAL A 22 -5.94 -14.42 -20.90
CA VAL A 22 -5.97 -14.97 -19.53
C VAL A 22 -7.35 -15.49 -19.16
N LEU A 23 -8.42 -14.74 -19.47
CA LEU A 23 -9.80 -15.18 -19.22
C LEU A 23 -10.16 -16.47 -19.98
N ARG A 24 -9.70 -16.60 -21.23
CA ARG A 24 -9.87 -17.84 -22.02
C ARG A 24 -9.06 -18.99 -21.46
N LEU A 25 -7.83 -18.74 -20.98
CA LEU A 25 -7.00 -19.76 -20.33
C LEU A 25 -7.68 -20.29 -19.05
N LEU A 26 -8.17 -19.38 -18.20
CA LEU A 26 -8.92 -19.73 -16.99
C LEU A 26 -10.22 -20.48 -17.33
N LYS A 27 -10.89 -20.12 -18.43
CA LYS A 27 -12.09 -20.83 -18.93
C LYS A 27 -11.80 -22.24 -19.37
N ALA A 28 -10.74 -22.43 -20.15
CA ALA A 28 -10.32 -23.74 -20.62
C ALA A 28 -10.02 -24.65 -19.42
N GLY A 29 -9.25 -24.15 -18.44
CA GLY A 29 -8.97 -24.89 -17.21
C GLY A 29 -10.23 -25.25 -16.41
N GLN A 30 -11.21 -24.33 -16.32
CA GLN A 30 -12.49 -24.62 -15.68
C GLN A 30 -13.27 -25.73 -16.41
N ASP A 31 -13.37 -25.64 -17.73
CA ASP A 31 -14.12 -26.61 -18.52
C ASP A 31 -13.48 -28.00 -18.46
N GLU A 32 -12.16 -28.07 -18.49
CA GLU A 32 -11.42 -29.31 -18.33
C GLU A 32 -11.63 -29.95 -16.95
N ALA A 33 -11.57 -29.15 -15.88
CA ALA A 33 -11.85 -29.62 -14.52
C ALA A 33 -13.30 -30.12 -14.36
N ARG A 34 -14.25 -29.54 -15.09
CA ARG A 34 -15.65 -30.00 -15.14
C ARG A 34 -15.81 -31.29 -15.94
N ALA A 35 -15.14 -31.39 -17.08
CA ALA A 35 -15.15 -32.59 -17.92
C ALA A 35 -14.61 -33.81 -17.16
N ARG A 36 -13.52 -33.64 -16.39
CA ARG A 36 -12.97 -34.69 -15.49
C ARG A 36 -13.98 -35.17 -14.43
N ARG A 37 -15.01 -34.38 -14.12
CA ARG A 37 -16.09 -34.71 -13.18
C ARG A 37 -17.39 -35.14 -13.87
N GLY A 38 -17.38 -35.34 -15.19
CA GLY A 38 -18.57 -35.68 -15.98
C GLY A 38 -19.59 -34.55 -16.11
N LEU A 39 -19.20 -33.30 -15.86
CA LEU A 39 -20.08 -32.13 -15.90
C LEU A 39 -19.93 -31.38 -17.23
N PRO A 40 -21.02 -30.85 -17.83
CA PRO A 40 -20.96 -30.10 -19.08
C PRO A 40 -20.27 -28.75 -18.91
N ALA A 41 -19.68 -28.24 -20.00
CA ALA A 41 -19.07 -26.91 -20.06
C ALA A 41 -20.09 -25.81 -19.78
N ARG A 42 -19.65 -24.69 -19.19
CA ARG A 42 -20.52 -23.53 -18.92
C ARG A 42 -20.37 -22.46 -19.99
N ARG A 43 -21.43 -21.67 -20.21
CA ARG A 43 -21.38 -20.52 -21.12
C ARG A 43 -20.56 -19.35 -20.52
N ALA A 44 -20.68 -19.14 -19.21
CA ALA A 44 -19.89 -18.16 -18.46
C ALA A 44 -18.72 -18.83 -17.73
N LEU A 45 -17.65 -18.06 -17.54
CA LEU A 45 -16.53 -18.37 -16.67
C LEU A 45 -16.97 -18.10 -15.23
N ARG A 46 -17.03 -19.14 -14.39
CA ARG A 46 -17.61 -19.03 -13.05
C ARG A 46 -16.78 -19.79 -12.04
N TRP A 47 -16.05 -19.09 -11.18
CA TRP A 47 -15.20 -19.75 -10.18
C TRP A 47 -15.31 -19.08 -8.82
N VAL A 48 -14.83 -19.80 -7.80
CA VAL A 48 -14.67 -19.25 -6.46
C VAL A 48 -13.39 -18.44 -6.46
N TRP A 49 -13.50 -17.13 -6.56
CA TRP A 49 -12.37 -16.20 -6.43
C TRP A 49 -11.84 -16.30 -5.00
N THR A 50 -10.63 -16.84 -4.90
CA THR A 50 -9.91 -17.01 -3.63
C THR A 50 -8.83 -15.95 -3.50
N PRO A 51 -8.38 -15.66 -2.27
CA PRO A 51 -7.21 -14.81 -2.04
C PRO A 51 -5.99 -15.26 -2.86
N LEU A 52 -5.78 -16.58 -3.01
CA LEU A 52 -4.67 -17.14 -3.78
C LEU A 52 -4.76 -16.79 -5.28
N HIS A 53 -5.96 -16.79 -5.88
CA HIS A 53 -6.12 -16.36 -7.27
C HIS A 53 -5.80 -14.88 -7.43
N ALA A 54 -6.16 -14.05 -6.44
CA ALA A 54 -5.85 -12.62 -6.48
C ALA A 54 -4.35 -12.37 -6.36
N ALA A 55 -3.68 -13.03 -5.40
CA ALA A 55 -2.23 -12.93 -5.23
C ALA A 55 -1.49 -13.42 -6.48
N TRP A 56 -1.90 -14.56 -7.06
CA TRP A 56 -1.31 -15.10 -8.27
C TRP A 56 -1.48 -14.16 -9.47
N LEU A 57 -2.69 -13.65 -9.69
CA LEU A 57 -2.97 -12.75 -10.82
C LEU A 57 -2.18 -11.44 -10.68
N ALA A 58 -2.21 -10.84 -9.48
CA ALA A 58 -1.48 -9.60 -9.20
C ALA A 58 0.04 -9.77 -9.39
N ALA A 59 0.61 -10.91 -8.97
CA ALA A 59 2.04 -11.18 -9.08
C ALA A 59 2.47 -11.55 -10.51
N THR A 60 1.65 -12.30 -11.25
CA THR A 60 2.05 -12.89 -12.54
C THR A 60 1.67 -12.01 -13.72
N TYR A 61 0.52 -11.34 -13.64
CA TYR A 61 -0.02 -10.51 -14.71
C TYR A 61 -0.55 -9.17 -14.17
N PRO A 62 0.33 -8.26 -13.73
CA PRO A 62 -0.09 -7.02 -13.06
C PRO A 62 -1.01 -6.14 -13.91
N THR A 63 -0.73 -6.01 -15.21
CA THR A 63 -1.56 -5.25 -16.16
C THR A 63 -2.94 -5.88 -16.35
N VAL A 64 -3.01 -7.21 -16.42
CA VAL A 64 -4.28 -7.92 -16.55
C VAL A 64 -5.08 -7.84 -15.25
N ALA A 65 -4.41 -7.93 -14.10
CA ALA A 65 -5.02 -7.74 -12.79
C ALA A 65 -5.67 -6.35 -12.70
N SER A 66 -4.93 -5.31 -13.12
CA SER A 66 -5.41 -3.94 -13.25
C SER A 66 -6.69 -3.85 -14.06
N ASP A 67 -6.64 -4.31 -15.31
CA ASP A 67 -7.77 -4.15 -16.24
C ASP A 67 -9.02 -4.91 -15.78
N LEU A 68 -8.83 -6.08 -15.15
CA LEU A 68 -9.94 -6.86 -14.61
C LEU A 68 -10.57 -6.20 -13.38
N VAL A 69 -9.76 -5.57 -12.52
CA VAL A 69 -10.26 -4.85 -11.33
C VAL A 69 -10.90 -3.52 -11.75
N ASP A 70 -10.25 -2.74 -12.60
CA ASP A 70 -10.72 -1.43 -13.08
C ASP A 70 -11.98 -1.58 -13.94
N GLY A 71 -12.08 -2.65 -14.73
CA GLY A 71 -13.30 -3.02 -15.47
C GLY A 71 -14.41 -3.62 -14.61
N GLY A 72 -14.19 -3.83 -13.30
CA GLY A 72 -15.18 -4.39 -12.38
C GLY A 72 -15.49 -5.88 -12.60
N TRP A 73 -14.63 -6.59 -13.32
CA TRP A 73 -14.79 -8.01 -13.64
C TRP A 73 -14.43 -8.91 -12.46
N VAL A 74 -13.43 -8.50 -11.67
CA VAL A 74 -13.01 -9.18 -10.44
C VAL A 74 -12.90 -8.16 -9.31
N PRO A 75 -13.19 -8.56 -8.05
CA PRO A 75 -12.93 -7.69 -6.92
C PRO A 75 -11.41 -7.46 -6.76
N PRO A 76 -10.99 -6.35 -6.12
CA PRO A 76 -9.61 -6.16 -5.69
C PRO A 76 -9.11 -7.34 -4.84
N PRO A 77 -7.78 -7.55 -4.76
CA PRO A 77 -7.24 -8.62 -3.94
C PRO A 77 -7.69 -8.55 -2.48
N TYR A 78 -8.26 -9.64 -1.96
CA TYR A 78 -8.72 -9.76 -0.57
C TYR A 78 -7.87 -10.80 0.14
N LEU A 79 -6.90 -10.35 0.93
CA LEU A 79 -5.81 -11.11 1.54
C LEU A 79 -5.65 -10.80 3.05
N PRO A 80 -6.72 -10.59 3.85
CA PRO A 80 -6.55 -10.26 5.26
C PRO A 80 -5.93 -11.43 6.03
N GLY A 81 -4.88 -11.16 6.81
CA GLY A 81 -4.15 -12.18 7.57
C GLY A 81 -3.37 -13.18 6.72
N ALA A 82 -3.19 -12.92 5.42
CA ALA A 82 -2.46 -13.83 4.54
C ALA A 82 -0.97 -13.90 4.90
N ASP A 83 -0.39 -15.10 4.83
CA ASP A 83 1.06 -15.29 4.91
C ASP A 83 1.67 -15.10 3.51
N LEU A 84 2.35 -13.97 3.33
CA LEU A 84 3.00 -13.51 2.10
C LEU A 84 4.49 -13.23 2.36
N ARG A 85 5.07 -13.87 3.37
CA ARG A 85 6.49 -13.71 3.74
C ARG A 85 7.39 -14.06 2.59
N GLY A 86 8.32 -13.17 2.26
CA GLY A 86 9.26 -13.36 1.15
C GLY A 86 8.60 -13.50 -0.23
N ALA A 87 7.30 -13.23 -0.37
CA ALA A 87 6.61 -13.32 -1.64
C ALA A 87 7.19 -12.29 -2.63
N ASN A 88 7.35 -12.69 -3.88
CA ASN A 88 7.68 -11.75 -4.95
C ASN A 88 6.39 -11.17 -5.53
N LEU A 89 6.14 -9.91 -5.18
CA LEU A 89 5.02 -9.07 -5.59
C LEU A 89 5.54 -7.80 -6.28
N SER A 90 6.76 -7.84 -6.82
CA SER A 90 7.38 -6.69 -7.48
C SER A 90 6.54 -6.28 -8.69
N GLY A 91 6.19 -5.00 -8.77
CA GLY A 91 5.32 -4.45 -9.82
C GLY A 91 3.88 -4.95 -9.78
N ALA A 92 3.48 -5.71 -8.74
CA ALA A 92 2.14 -6.27 -8.65
C ALA A 92 1.09 -5.15 -8.54
N ASP A 93 -0.06 -5.37 -9.16
CA ASP A 93 -1.21 -4.50 -8.96
C ASP A 93 -2.04 -4.98 -7.75
N LEU A 94 -1.93 -4.22 -6.67
CA LEU A 94 -2.59 -4.41 -5.39
C LEU A 94 -3.41 -3.16 -5.03
N ARG A 95 -3.79 -2.33 -6.00
CA ARG A 95 -4.58 -1.12 -5.76
C ARG A 95 -5.90 -1.51 -5.11
N ARG A 96 -6.31 -0.76 -4.07
CA ARG A 96 -7.54 -1.00 -3.30
C ARG A 96 -7.65 -2.41 -2.68
N SER A 97 -6.55 -3.14 -2.56
CA SER A 97 -6.55 -4.47 -1.95
C SER A 97 -6.81 -4.41 -0.44
N GLU A 98 -7.38 -5.48 0.10
CA GLU A 98 -7.57 -5.68 1.54
C GLU A 98 -6.48 -6.61 2.06
N LEU A 99 -5.41 -6.04 2.61
CA LEU A 99 -4.23 -6.71 3.15
C LEU A 99 -4.14 -6.56 4.69
N ARG A 100 -5.28 -6.25 5.34
CA ARG A 100 -5.31 -6.01 6.79
C ARG A 100 -4.73 -7.21 7.56
N GLY A 101 -3.71 -6.98 8.37
CA GLY A 101 -3.06 -8.00 9.16
C GLY A 101 -2.24 -9.02 8.37
N ALA A 102 -2.00 -8.80 7.07
CA ALA A 102 -1.17 -9.69 6.27
C ALA A 102 0.29 -9.70 6.78
N ASP A 103 0.93 -10.86 6.71
CA ASP A 103 2.35 -11.04 7.03
C ASP A 103 3.15 -10.95 5.73
N LEU A 104 3.75 -9.78 5.49
CA LEU A 104 4.52 -9.42 4.30
C LEU A 104 6.01 -9.28 4.63
N ARG A 105 6.48 -9.92 5.71
CA ARG A 105 7.89 -9.81 6.12
C ARG A 105 8.83 -10.25 5.02
N GLY A 106 9.78 -9.38 4.68
CA GLY A 106 10.75 -9.63 3.62
C GLY A 106 10.15 -9.79 2.22
N ALA A 107 8.88 -9.44 2.00
CA ALA A 107 8.27 -9.50 0.68
C ALA A 107 8.94 -8.50 -0.27
N ALA A 108 9.08 -8.88 -1.54
CA ALA A 108 9.54 -7.98 -2.59
C ALA A 108 8.32 -7.30 -3.22
N LEU A 109 8.11 -6.02 -2.91
CA LEU A 109 7.01 -5.16 -3.38
C LEU A 109 7.53 -3.97 -4.19
N ARG A 110 8.77 -4.06 -4.70
CA ARG A 110 9.39 -2.99 -5.47
C ARG A 110 8.50 -2.57 -6.63
N GLY A 111 8.18 -1.28 -6.69
CA GLY A 111 7.32 -0.72 -7.74
C GLY A 111 5.87 -1.22 -7.73
N ALA A 112 5.42 -1.93 -6.69
CA ALA A 112 4.05 -2.42 -6.61
C ALA A 112 3.05 -1.26 -6.54
N ALA A 113 1.89 -1.43 -7.18
CA ALA A 113 0.80 -0.47 -7.12
C ALA A 113 -0.11 -0.82 -5.92
N LEU A 114 0.02 -0.09 -4.81
CA LEU A 114 -0.72 -0.27 -3.56
C LEU A 114 -1.64 0.92 -3.26
N ALA A 115 -1.91 1.78 -4.25
CA ALA A 115 -2.70 2.98 -4.05
C ALA A 115 -4.08 2.63 -3.45
N ARG A 116 -4.43 3.29 -2.34
CA ARG A 116 -5.65 3.05 -1.55
C ARG A 116 -5.81 1.62 -1.00
N ALA A 117 -4.74 0.82 -0.93
CA ALA A 117 -4.78 -0.48 -0.28
C ALA A 117 -4.96 -0.33 1.23
N ASN A 118 -5.61 -1.31 1.86
CA ASN A 118 -5.76 -1.40 3.30
C ASN A 118 -4.73 -2.40 3.85
N LEU A 119 -3.64 -1.87 4.38
CA LEU A 119 -2.52 -2.56 5.04
C LEU A 119 -2.58 -2.37 6.57
N THR A 120 -3.74 -2.02 7.13
CA THR A 120 -3.90 -1.83 8.58
C THR A 120 -3.38 -3.07 9.33
N ARG A 121 -2.51 -2.88 10.32
CA ARG A 121 -1.88 -3.97 11.11
C ARG A 121 -1.04 -4.98 10.30
N ALA A 122 -0.68 -4.69 9.06
CA ALA A 122 0.19 -5.57 8.29
C ALA A 122 1.61 -5.58 8.88
N ASP A 123 2.26 -6.74 8.81
CA ASP A 123 3.66 -6.91 9.19
C ASP A 123 4.53 -6.82 7.93
N LEU A 124 5.15 -5.66 7.72
CA LEU A 124 5.96 -5.32 6.55
C LEU A 124 7.45 -5.30 6.90
N ARG A 125 7.86 -5.92 8.02
CA ARG A 125 9.25 -5.85 8.47
C ARG A 125 10.21 -6.41 7.42
N GLY A 126 11.22 -5.62 7.06
CA GLY A 126 12.21 -5.99 6.05
C GLY A 126 11.68 -6.09 4.62
N ALA A 127 10.44 -5.65 4.34
CA ALA A 127 9.89 -5.67 2.99
C ALA A 127 10.58 -4.62 2.09
N ASP A 128 10.75 -4.95 0.81
CA ASP A 128 11.20 -4.00 -0.22
C ASP A 128 9.97 -3.34 -0.84
N LEU A 129 9.64 -2.13 -0.39
CA LEU A 129 8.60 -1.25 -0.93
C LEU A 129 9.22 -0.13 -1.79
N SER A 130 10.47 -0.26 -2.23
CA SER A 130 11.14 0.79 -3.00
C SER A 130 10.34 1.10 -4.26
N TRP A 131 10.14 2.38 -4.56
CA TRP A 131 9.36 2.88 -5.69
C TRP A 131 7.89 2.45 -5.73
N ALA A 132 7.34 1.85 -4.66
CA ALA A 132 5.94 1.45 -4.60
C ALA A 132 5.00 2.67 -4.59
N ASP A 133 3.83 2.52 -5.20
CA ASP A 133 2.76 3.52 -5.16
C ASP A 133 1.79 3.22 -4.02
N LEU A 134 1.95 3.88 -2.89
CA LEU A 134 1.11 3.73 -1.69
C LEU A 134 0.12 4.89 -1.52
N ARG A 135 -0.11 5.74 -2.53
CA ARG A 135 -0.93 6.95 -2.39
C ARG A 135 -2.30 6.66 -1.81
N GLY A 136 -2.61 7.33 -0.70
CA GLY A 136 -3.88 7.16 0.03
C GLY A 136 -4.09 5.77 0.65
N ALA A 137 -3.07 4.93 0.74
CA ALA A 137 -3.15 3.64 1.44
C ALA A 137 -3.30 3.84 2.95
N VAL A 138 -3.87 2.84 3.61
CA VAL A 138 -4.04 2.80 5.07
C VAL A 138 -3.07 1.81 5.65
N LEU A 139 -2.03 2.29 6.34
CA LEU A 139 -0.99 1.53 7.04
C LEU A 139 -1.07 1.71 8.56
N ALA A 140 -2.24 2.09 9.07
CA ALA A 140 -2.44 2.32 10.50
C ALA A 140 -2.05 1.06 11.30
N ASP A 141 -1.27 1.24 12.37
CA ASP A 141 -0.79 0.15 13.25
C ASP A 141 0.05 -0.93 12.51
N ALA A 142 0.58 -0.63 11.31
CA ALA A 142 1.49 -1.51 10.59
C ALA A 142 2.92 -1.47 11.15
N ASP A 143 3.68 -2.54 10.88
CA ASP A 143 5.09 -2.64 11.30
C ASP A 143 6.01 -2.56 10.07
N LEU A 144 6.66 -1.41 9.89
CA LEU A 144 7.57 -1.11 8.78
C LEU A 144 9.05 -1.22 9.18
N ARG A 145 9.38 -1.77 10.35
CA ARG A 145 10.76 -1.86 10.83
C ARG A 145 11.66 -2.60 9.84
N GLY A 146 12.77 -1.97 9.45
CA GLY A 146 13.70 -2.45 8.44
C GLY A 146 13.17 -2.50 7.01
N ALA A 147 11.99 -1.95 6.72
CA ALA A 147 11.48 -1.88 5.36
C ALA A 147 12.24 -0.84 4.52
N ASP A 148 12.39 -1.12 3.23
CA ASP A 148 12.92 -0.17 2.26
C ASP A 148 11.76 0.54 1.56
N LEU A 149 11.58 1.82 1.81
CA LEU A 149 10.58 2.70 1.18
C LEU A 149 11.25 3.73 0.26
N THR A 150 12.47 3.45 -0.22
CA THR A 150 13.21 4.39 -1.06
C THR A 150 12.41 4.77 -2.30
N GLY A 151 12.17 6.06 -2.53
CA GLY A 151 11.41 6.55 -3.67
C GLY A 151 9.91 6.19 -3.65
N ALA A 152 9.39 5.66 -2.54
CA ALA A 152 7.98 5.28 -2.43
C ALA A 152 7.07 6.51 -2.40
N LYS A 153 5.88 6.36 -2.99
CA LYS A 153 4.85 7.40 -3.06
C LYS A 153 3.83 7.20 -1.94
N LEU A 154 4.01 7.92 -0.84
CA LEU A 154 3.23 7.82 0.39
C LEU A 154 2.26 9.01 0.55
N GLU A 155 1.96 9.75 -0.52
CA GLU A 155 1.12 10.95 -0.41
C GLU A 155 -0.25 10.62 0.18
N ARG A 156 -0.65 11.39 1.20
CA ARG A 156 -1.92 11.23 1.93
C ARG A 156 -2.14 9.82 2.49
N THR A 157 -1.07 9.09 2.80
CA THR A 157 -1.17 7.81 3.50
C THR A 157 -1.55 8.00 4.96
N ASN A 158 -2.27 7.02 5.51
CA ASN A 158 -2.50 6.94 6.95
C ASN A 158 -1.44 6.01 7.56
N LEU A 159 -0.46 6.60 8.23
CA LEU A 159 0.65 5.95 8.94
C LEU A 159 0.52 6.14 10.47
N ARG A 160 -0.71 6.31 10.98
CA ARG A 160 -0.94 6.45 12.42
C ARG A 160 -0.54 5.19 13.15
N TRP A 161 0.15 5.32 14.29
CA TRP A 161 0.63 4.19 15.09
C TRP A 161 1.57 3.22 14.35
N THR A 162 2.06 3.60 13.17
CA THR A 162 3.01 2.78 12.42
C THR A 162 4.35 2.74 13.14
N ARG A 163 4.98 1.56 13.16
CA ARG A 163 6.30 1.38 13.76
C ARG A 163 7.39 1.43 12.71
N PHE A 164 8.40 2.23 12.98
CA PHE A 164 9.64 2.33 12.22
C PHE A 164 10.86 2.06 13.13
N ASP A 165 12.03 1.91 12.53
CA ASP A 165 13.31 1.77 13.24
C ASP A 165 14.47 2.39 12.44
N GLU A 166 15.69 2.29 12.96
CA GLU A 166 16.91 2.82 12.32
C GLU A 166 17.28 2.15 10.99
N LYS A 167 16.66 1.01 10.69
CA LYS A 167 16.87 0.27 9.44
C LYS A 167 15.86 0.62 8.37
N THR A 168 14.80 1.34 8.74
CA THR A 168 13.77 1.76 7.80
C THR A 168 14.31 2.89 6.92
N ASP A 169 14.19 2.76 5.60
CA ASP A 169 14.74 3.72 4.64
C ASP A 169 13.62 4.47 3.91
N LEU A 170 13.50 5.77 4.15
CA LEU A 170 12.55 6.69 3.53
C LEU A 170 13.24 7.64 2.54
N SER A 171 14.46 7.31 2.09
CA SER A 171 15.21 8.14 1.14
C SER A 171 14.38 8.40 -0.12
N ASP A 172 14.27 9.65 -0.53
CA ASP A 172 13.51 10.08 -1.72
C ASP A 172 12.01 9.72 -1.71
N ALA A 173 11.47 9.30 -0.57
CA ALA A 173 10.05 9.00 -0.42
C ALA A 173 9.20 10.29 -0.34
N ASP A 174 8.00 10.25 -0.89
CA ASP A 174 7.06 11.38 -0.85
C ASP A 174 5.95 11.12 0.17
N LEU A 175 6.04 11.71 1.35
CA LEU A 175 5.05 11.63 2.43
C LEU A 175 4.14 12.87 2.48
N SER A 176 3.98 13.58 1.36
CA SER A 176 3.16 14.80 1.32
C SER A 176 1.73 14.55 1.82
N GLY A 177 1.31 15.27 2.85
CA GLY A 177 -0.02 15.13 3.45
C GLY A 177 -0.27 13.82 4.18
N ALA A 178 0.77 13.02 4.46
CA ALA A 178 0.63 11.78 5.22
C ALA A 178 0.30 12.07 6.70
N ASP A 179 -0.46 11.18 7.31
CA ASP A 179 -0.81 11.24 8.74
C ASP A 179 0.08 10.27 9.53
N LEU A 180 1.01 10.82 10.30
CA LEU A 180 2.05 10.12 11.05
C LEU A 180 1.85 10.26 12.58
N CYS A 181 0.67 10.72 13.01
CA CYS A 181 0.35 10.83 14.43
C CYS A 181 0.58 9.51 15.17
N ALA A 182 1.19 9.59 16.35
CA ALA A 182 1.52 8.48 17.23
C ALA A 182 2.35 7.36 16.59
N SER A 183 3.06 7.66 15.48
CA SER A 183 4.04 6.74 14.92
C SER A 183 5.28 6.62 15.82
N GLU A 184 5.88 5.43 15.84
CA GLU A 184 7.04 5.11 16.69
C GLU A 184 8.29 4.99 15.83
N GLY A 185 9.43 5.51 16.30
CA GLY A 185 10.74 5.31 15.66
C GLY A 185 11.00 6.09 14.36
N LEU A 186 10.06 6.93 13.92
CA LEU A 186 10.17 7.72 12.68
C LEU A 186 11.45 8.57 12.61
N VAL A 187 11.86 9.19 13.73
CA VAL A 187 13.06 10.03 13.82
C VAL A 187 14.37 9.26 13.73
N ALA A 188 14.33 7.93 13.93
CA ALA A 188 15.49 7.06 13.80
C ALA A 188 15.71 6.60 12.34
N CYS A 189 14.70 6.73 11.48
CA CYS A 189 14.77 6.25 10.09
C CYS A 189 15.80 7.00 9.27
N ARG A 190 16.25 6.33 8.20
CA ARG A 190 17.05 6.98 7.17
C ARG A 190 16.12 7.76 6.25
N ALA A 191 16.55 8.96 5.87
CA ALA A 191 15.90 9.80 4.88
C ALA A 191 16.97 10.58 4.13
N SER A 192 16.66 11.06 2.93
CA SER A 192 17.57 11.83 2.07
C SER A 192 17.05 13.25 1.89
N GLU A 193 17.85 14.10 1.22
CA GLU A 193 17.39 15.43 0.81
C GLU A 193 16.22 15.42 -0.19
N GLY A 194 15.94 14.27 -0.82
CA GLY A 194 14.82 14.09 -1.74
C GLY A 194 13.53 13.67 -1.05
N SER A 195 13.56 13.32 0.24
CA SER A 195 12.37 12.94 0.99
C SER A 195 11.45 14.15 1.22
N CYS A 196 10.15 14.01 0.92
CA CYS A 196 9.16 15.08 1.06
C CYS A 196 8.22 14.81 2.24
N PHE A 197 7.95 15.83 3.04
CA PHE A 197 7.03 15.78 4.19
C PHE A 197 6.03 16.96 4.18
N ASP A 198 5.82 17.58 3.02
CA ASP A 198 4.98 18.76 2.89
C ASP A 198 3.55 18.48 3.36
N GLY A 199 3.08 19.22 4.37
CA GLY A 199 1.74 19.04 4.93
C GLY A 199 1.51 17.72 5.67
N ALA A 200 2.56 16.93 5.94
CA ALA A 200 2.44 15.76 6.79
C ALA A 200 2.06 16.17 8.23
N VAL A 201 1.24 15.35 8.89
CA VAL A 201 0.76 15.59 10.26
C VAL A 201 1.52 14.70 11.23
N MET A 202 2.10 15.29 12.29
CA MET A 202 2.86 14.57 13.33
C MET A 202 2.55 15.14 14.71
N ASP A 203 2.71 14.35 15.77
CA ASP A 203 2.44 14.79 17.15
C ASP A 203 3.59 15.62 17.75
N ASP A 204 4.85 15.29 17.44
CA ASP A 204 6.03 15.98 18.01
C ASP A 204 6.92 16.56 16.92
N VAL A 205 6.61 17.80 16.57
CA VAL A 205 7.26 18.57 15.51
C VAL A 205 8.73 18.90 15.85
N ALA A 206 9.08 18.90 17.14
CA ALA A 206 10.37 19.36 17.62
C ALA A 206 11.54 18.36 17.37
N ALA A 207 11.22 17.12 17.01
CA ALA A 207 12.19 16.02 16.86
C ALA A 207 12.60 15.70 15.41
N VAL A 208 12.10 16.44 14.41
CA VAL A 208 12.44 16.17 13.01
C VAL A 208 13.86 16.64 12.67
N PRO A 209 14.72 15.76 12.10
CA PRO A 209 16.09 16.12 11.74
C PRO A 209 16.15 17.29 10.74
N ALA A 210 17.14 18.17 10.91
CA ALA A 210 17.34 19.38 10.09
C ALA A 210 17.54 19.13 8.57
N GLY A 211 17.61 17.87 8.12
CA GLY A 211 17.73 17.48 6.71
C GLY A 211 16.40 17.23 5.98
N TRP A 212 15.25 17.23 6.68
CA TRP A 212 13.95 16.97 6.08
C TRP A 212 13.38 18.29 5.51
N ARG A 213 13.70 18.62 4.25
CA ARG A 213 13.59 19.96 3.62
C ARG A 213 12.21 20.65 3.68
N ALA A 214 11.13 19.89 3.79
CA ALA A 214 9.75 20.39 3.90
C ALA A 214 9.29 20.67 5.34
N ALA A 215 9.91 19.99 6.31
CA ALA A 215 9.55 20.05 7.72
C ALA A 215 10.20 21.24 8.47
N GLN A 216 10.79 22.21 7.75
CA GLN A 216 11.46 23.34 8.39
C GLN A 216 10.62 24.61 8.31
N ALA A 217 10.12 25.01 7.13
CA ALA A 217 9.41 26.28 6.96
C ALA A 217 8.00 26.32 7.57
N HIS A 218 7.17 25.28 7.37
CA HIS A 218 5.83 25.21 7.98
C HIS A 218 5.89 24.93 9.49
N TRP A 219 6.97 24.28 9.92
CA TRP A 219 7.16 23.80 11.30
C TRP A 219 7.77 24.88 12.18
N ASP A 220 8.67 25.70 11.63
CA ASP A 220 9.14 26.93 12.29
C ASP A 220 7.96 27.90 12.54
N PHE A 221 7.00 27.99 11.62
CA PHE A 221 5.80 28.82 11.81
C PHE A 221 4.88 28.30 12.93
N GLN A 222 4.62 26.99 12.98
CA GLN A 222 3.87 26.36 14.08
C GLN A 222 4.60 26.52 15.43
N ARG A 223 5.93 26.37 15.45
CA ARG A 223 6.78 26.57 16.63
C ARG A 223 6.74 28.02 17.14
N ILE A 224 6.66 29.00 16.24
CA ILE A 224 6.46 30.41 16.59
C ILE A 224 5.08 30.60 17.21
N LEU A 225 4.01 30.06 16.61
CA LEU A 225 2.65 30.16 17.15
C LEU A 225 2.50 29.50 18.54
N GLU A 226 3.12 28.34 18.77
CA GLU A 226 3.09 27.67 20.07
C GLU A 226 3.92 28.42 21.13
N ARG A 227 5.05 29.02 20.74
CA ARG A 227 5.86 29.87 21.63
C ARG A 227 5.12 31.15 22.05
N ASP A 228 4.32 31.70 21.15
CA ASP A 228 3.51 32.90 21.40
C ASP A 228 2.18 32.58 22.13
N ALA A 229 1.74 31.31 22.12
CA ALA A 229 0.58 30.82 22.87
C ALA A 229 0.88 30.40 24.32
N ALA A 230 2.15 30.36 24.73
CA ALA A 230 2.53 30.07 26.12
C ALA A 230 2.19 31.26 27.03
N PRO A 231 1.36 31.09 28.09
CA PRO A 231 1.04 32.17 29.00
C PRO A 231 2.30 32.62 29.77
N GLY A 232 2.56 33.92 29.72
CA GLY A 232 3.84 34.53 30.08
C GLY A 232 4.45 34.09 31.41
N ALA A 233 5.75 33.78 31.35
CA ALA A 233 6.67 33.97 32.45
C ALA A 233 6.68 35.46 32.81
N GLY A 234 5.79 35.84 33.71
CA GLY A 234 5.62 37.21 34.17
C GLY A 234 5.26 37.21 35.64
N LYS A 235 6.27 37.04 36.49
CA LYS A 235 6.48 37.83 37.72
C LYS A 235 7.80 37.41 38.37
N ASP A 236 8.86 38.05 37.90
CA ASP A 236 9.98 38.40 38.76
C ASP A 236 9.51 39.37 39.86
N GLY A 237 10.18 39.28 41.01
CA GLY A 237 9.69 39.71 42.31
C GLY A 237 9.66 41.22 42.60
N ALA A 238 9.02 41.52 43.72
CA ALA A 238 9.34 42.67 44.57
C ALA A 238 8.69 42.48 45.96
N SER A 239 9.52 42.70 46.99
CA SER A 239 9.24 42.82 48.44
C SER A 239 9.26 41.52 49.25
#